data_AF-R7I7L2-F1
#
_entry.id   AF-R7I7L2-F1
#
_cell.length_a   1.000
_cell.length_b   1.000
_cell.length_c   1.000
_cell.angle_alpha   90.00
_cell.angle_beta   90.00
_cell.angle_gamma   90.00
#
_symmetry.space_group_name_H-M   'P 1'
#
loop_
_entity.id
_entity.type
_entity.pdbx_description
1 polymer ?
#
loop_
_entity_poly.entity_id
_entity_poly.type
_entity_poly.pdbx_seq_one_letter_code
_entity_poly.pdbx_strand_id
1 'polypeptide(L)'
;MNGIRLGRLLYQGRWFDSQAIMLRESAQRWVARAITGEVTLELRRGNDYTILNTESPNLTYEPERLTMEKGDSMFTAVDRIGQLTMRNLDIVDTRAKLGIYAKQGLLAGGAGSMAPMLTGDKADEKSSK
;
A
#
# COMPACT_ATOMS: atom_id res chain seq x y z
N MET A 1 0.35 8.22 -5.33
CA MET A 1 0.51 8.43 -6.80
C MET A 1 0.79 9.88 -7.21
N ASN A 2 0.29 10.88 -6.49
CA ASN A 2 0.40 12.29 -6.90
C ASN A 2 1.86 12.79 -7.00
N GLY A 3 2.75 12.37 -6.10
CA GLY A 3 4.16 12.73 -6.15
C GLY A 3 4.90 12.20 -7.40
N ILE A 4 4.62 10.97 -7.84
CA ILE A 4 5.22 10.38 -9.04
C ILE A 4 4.79 11.15 -10.30
N ARG A 5 3.51 11.52 -10.38
CA ARG A 5 2.98 12.32 -11.50
C ARG A 5 3.59 13.72 -11.53
N LEU A 6 3.70 14.37 -10.37
CA LEU A 6 4.36 15.66 -10.25
C LEU A 6 5.84 15.60 -10.64
N GLY A 7 6.55 14.53 -10.27
CA GLY A 7 7.94 14.29 -10.67
C GLY A 7 8.12 14.18 -12.19
N ARG A 8 7.19 13.51 -12.89
CA ARG A 8 7.19 13.48 -14.36
C ARG A 8 6.96 14.87 -14.96
N LEU A 9 6.02 15.64 -14.45
CA LEU A 9 5.76 17.01 -14.92
C LEU A 9 6.96 17.93 -14.70
N LEU A 10 7.63 17.80 -13.57
CA LEU A 10 8.88 18.51 -13.27
C LEU A 10 9.98 18.15 -14.28
N TYR A 11 10.18 16.86 -14.55
CA TYR A 11 11.19 16.40 -15.52
C TYR A 11 10.92 16.90 -16.94
N GLN A 12 9.64 17.09 -17.30
CA GLN A 12 9.22 17.67 -18.58
C GLN A 12 9.35 19.22 -18.63
N GLY A 13 9.85 19.87 -17.57
CA GLY A 13 9.94 21.33 -17.47
C GLY A 13 8.61 22.03 -17.19
N ARG A 14 7.53 21.29 -16.90
CA ARG A 14 6.17 21.80 -16.69
C ARG A 14 5.87 22.10 -15.23
N TRP A 15 6.80 22.76 -14.53
CA TRP A 15 6.66 23.00 -13.09
C TRP A 15 5.60 24.05 -12.73
N PHE A 16 5.38 25.04 -13.59
CA PHE A 16 4.41 26.12 -13.40
C PHE A 16 3.13 25.94 -14.22
N ASP A 17 2.97 24.78 -14.86
CA ASP A 17 1.71 24.46 -15.49
C ASP A 17 0.61 24.26 -14.43
N SER A 18 -0.62 24.60 -14.79
CA SER A 18 -1.79 24.52 -13.89
C SER A 18 -1.92 23.16 -13.20
N GLN A 19 -1.67 22.07 -13.94
CA GLN A 19 -1.71 20.70 -13.44
C GLN A 19 -0.66 20.45 -12.35
N ALA A 20 0.56 20.99 -12.50
CA ALA A 20 1.63 20.84 -11.52
C ALA A 20 1.35 21.68 -10.26
N ILE A 21 0.80 22.89 -10.43
CA ILE A 21 0.43 23.78 -9.32
C ILE A 21 -0.64 23.12 -8.44
N MET A 22 -1.71 22.56 -9.01
CA MET A 22 -2.77 21.88 -8.25
C MET A 22 -2.23 20.71 -7.41
N LEU A 23 -1.35 19.90 -7.99
CA LEU A 23 -0.70 18.78 -7.29
C LEU A 23 0.26 19.25 -6.20
N ARG A 24 1.01 20.34 -6.44
CA ARG A 24 1.94 20.90 -5.46
C ARG A 24 1.20 21.55 -4.28
N GLU A 25 0.18 22.35 -4.57
CA GLU A 25 -0.58 23.11 -3.58
C GLU A 25 -1.34 22.19 -2.63
N SER A 26 -1.96 21.12 -3.15
CA SER A 26 -2.62 20.11 -2.32
C SER A 26 -1.64 19.44 -1.34
N ALA A 27 -0.44 19.06 -1.80
CA ALA A 27 0.59 18.49 -0.93
C ALA A 27 1.10 19.51 0.10
N GLN A 28 1.36 20.75 -0.31
CA GLN A 28 1.85 21.80 0.58
C GLN A 28 0.83 22.18 1.66
N ARG A 29 -0.47 22.25 1.34
CA ARG A 29 -1.50 22.67 2.30
C ARG A 29 -1.94 21.54 3.22
N TRP A 30 -2.23 20.36 2.67
CA TRP A 30 -2.90 19.30 3.44
C TRP A 30 -1.93 18.28 4.01
N VAL A 31 -0.76 18.09 3.39
CA VAL A 31 0.25 17.13 3.86
C VAL A 31 1.30 17.87 4.69
N ALA A 32 1.99 18.86 4.11
CA ALA A 32 3.12 19.50 4.78
C ALA A 32 2.74 20.23 6.07
N ARG A 33 1.54 20.82 6.16
CA ARG A 33 1.10 21.52 7.39
C ARG A 33 0.93 20.61 8.61
N ALA A 34 0.62 19.33 8.40
CA ALA A 34 0.47 18.38 9.50
C ALA A 34 1.82 17.79 9.95
N ILE A 35 2.87 17.92 9.12
CA ILE A 35 4.20 17.39 9.41
C ILE A 35 4.92 18.37 10.34
N THR A 36 4.93 18.04 11.62
CA THR A 36 5.68 18.78 12.65
C THR A 36 6.22 17.76 13.64
N GLY A 37 7.53 17.72 13.84
CA GLY A 37 8.19 16.71 14.67
C GLY A 37 9.64 16.50 14.27
N GLU A 38 10.28 15.54 14.93
CA GLU A 38 11.70 15.24 14.78
C GLU A 38 11.90 13.74 14.50
N VAL A 39 12.92 13.44 13.70
CA VAL A 39 13.33 12.06 13.39
C VAL A 39 14.83 11.95 13.65
N THR A 40 15.20 11.03 14.54
CA THR A 40 16.59 10.76 14.87
C THR A 40 17.13 9.68 13.94
N LEU A 41 18.24 9.96 13.27
CA LEU A 41 18.85 9.10 12.27
C LEU A 41 20.29 8.75 12.65
N GLU A 42 20.66 7.50 12.47
CA GLU A 42 22.06 7.05 12.45
C GLU A 42 22.52 6.97 11.00
N LEU A 43 23.58 7.70 10.64
CA LEU A 43 24.15 7.69 9.29
C LEU A 43 25.45 6.90 9.27
N ARG A 44 25.59 5.98 8.32
CA ARG A 44 26.81 5.20 8.09
C ARG A 44 27.44 5.56 6.75
N ARG A 45 27.44 4.66 5.75
CA ARG A 45 28.09 4.90 4.45
C ARG A 45 27.08 4.96 3.31
N GLY A 46 27.12 6.05 2.54
CA GLY A 46 26.24 6.23 1.38
C GLY A 46 24.78 6.30 1.82
N ASN A 47 23.97 5.37 1.32
CA ASN A 47 22.54 5.27 1.66
C ASN A 47 22.26 4.33 2.85
N ASP A 48 23.30 3.95 3.60
CA ASP A 48 23.14 3.16 4.81
C ASP A 48 22.79 4.08 5.99
N TYR A 49 21.53 4.04 6.41
CA TYR A 49 21.00 4.80 7.54
C TYR A 49 20.01 3.96 8.35
N THR A 50 19.91 4.22 9.65
CA THR A 50 18.92 3.63 10.54
C THR A 50 18.08 4.72 11.19
N ILE A 51 16.75 4.58 11.20
CA ILE A 51 15.85 5.45 11.97
C ILE A 51 15.86 4.96 13.42
N LEU A 52 16.32 5.81 14.33
CA LEU A 52 16.44 5.49 15.76
C LEU A 52 15.18 5.89 16.53
N ASN A 53 14.63 7.06 16.25
CA ASN A 53 13.47 7.59 16.95
C ASN A 53 12.63 8.49 16.03
N THR A 54 11.35 8.63 16.34
CA THR A 54 10.41 9.50 15.63
C THR A 54 9.42 10.08 16.62
N GLU A 55 9.46 11.40 16.79
CA GLU A 55 8.63 12.13 17.74
C GLU A 55 7.82 13.19 17.01
N SER A 56 6.51 13.22 17.24
CA SER A 56 5.65 14.27 16.70
C SER A 56 4.37 14.37 17.53
N PRO A 57 3.89 15.59 17.82
CA PRO A 57 2.59 15.78 18.47
C PRO A 57 1.40 15.37 17.59
N ASN A 58 1.61 15.18 16.27
CA ASN A 58 0.56 14.87 15.30
C ASN A 58 0.58 13.40 14.86
N LEU A 59 1.25 12.51 15.60
CA LEU A 59 1.27 11.08 15.27
C LEU A 59 -0.12 10.49 15.44
N THR A 60 -0.62 9.85 14.38
CA THR A 60 -1.79 8.95 14.48
C THR A 60 -1.38 7.56 15.00
N TYR A 61 -0.07 7.29 15.09
CA TYR A 61 0.45 6.08 15.70
C TYR A 61 0.41 6.21 17.22
N GLU A 62 -0.55 5.52 17.83
CA GLU A 62 -0.77 5.52 19.28
C GLU A 62 -1.00 4.06 19.72
N PRO A 63 0.04 3.32 20.12
CA PRO A 63 -0.09 1.90 20.46
C PRO A 63 -1.02 1.67 21.66
N GLU A 64 -1.08 2.63 22.57
CA GLU A 64 -1.96 2.59 23.75
C GLU A 64 -3.45 2.49 23.38
N ARG A 65 -3.87 3.03 22.22
CA ARG A 65 -5.27 2.95 21.77
C ARG A 65 -5.66 1.57 21.25
N LEU A 66 -4.68 0.72 20.95
CA LEU A 66 -4.89 -0.64 20.48
C LEU A 66 -4.57 -1.68 21.58
N THR A 67 -4.31 -1.23 22.82
CA THR A 67 -4.09 -2.16 23.93
C THR A 67 -5.36 -2.94 24.25
N MET A 68 -5.17 -4.22 24.57
CA MET A 68 -6.25 -5.15 24.97
C MET A 68 -6.15 -5.52 26.46
N GLU A 69 -5.22 -4.92 27.21
CA GLU A 69 -4.90 -5.31 28.59
C GLU A 69 -5.88 -4.74 29.62
N LYS A 70 -6.44 -3.55 29.38
CA LYS A 70 -7.46 -2.92 30.23
C LYS A 70 -8.77 -2.94 29.45
N GLY A 71 -9.83 -3.49 30.04
CA GLY A 71 -11.10 -3.84 29.38
C GLY A 71 -11.89 -2.75 28.65
N ASP A 72 -11.37 -1.52 28.52
CA ASP A 72 -11.87 -0.48 27.60
C ASP A 72 -11.11 -0.58 26.26
N SER A 73 -11.29 -1.69 25.54
CA SER A 73 -10.73 -1.85 24.19
C SER A 73 -11.62 -1.17 23.15
N MET A 74 -11.01 -0.53 22.14
CA MET A 74 -11.74 0.15 21.05
C MET A 74 -12.57 -0.79 20.16
N PHE A 75 -12.32 -2.09 20.25
CA PHE A 75 -13.05 -3.14 19.54
C PHE A 75 -12.97 -4.44 20.34
N THR A 76 -13.94 -5.33 20.10
CA THR A 76 -13.99 -6.68 20.66
C THR A 76 -13.66 -7.73 19.60
N ALA A 77 -13.45 -8.99 20.03
CA ALA A 77 -13.25 -10.09 19.09
C ALA A 77 -14.47 -10.30 18.17
N VAL A 78 -15.68 -10.02 18.65
CA VAL A 78 -16.93 -10.17 17.89
C VAL A 78 -17.02 -9.12 16.77
N ASP A 79 -16.58 -7.89 17.03
CA ASP A 79 -16.57 -6.83 16.01
C ASP A 79 -15.68 -7.21 14.82
N ARG A 80 -14.54 -7.87 15.10
CA ARG A 80 -13.68 -8.39 14.03
C ARG A 80 -14.36 -9.50 13.23
N ILE A 81 -15.11 -10.40 13.87
CA ILE A 81 -15.88 -11.43 13.18
C ILE A 81 -16.92 -10.77 12.25
N GLY A 82 -17.66 -9.77 12.74
CA GLY A 82 -18.60 -9.00 11.91
C GLY A 82 -17.91 -8.32 10.72
N GLN A 83 -16.72 -7.75 10.92
CA GLN A 83 -15.95 -7.14 9.84
C GLN A 83 -15.50 -8.16 8.78
N LEU A 84 -15.18 -9.40 9.19
CA LEU A 84 -14.81 -10.49 8.29
C LEU A 84 -16.02 -11.02 7.50
N THR A 85 -17.19 -11.17 8.14
CA THR A 85 -18.38 -11.71 7.46
C THR A 85 -18.87 -10.81 6.32
N MET A 86 -18.72 -9.49 6.46
CA MET A 86 -19.08 -8.52 5.42
C MET A 86 -18.26 -8.69 4.12
N ARG A 87 -17.11 -9.39 4.15
CA ARG A 87 -16.29 -9.67 2.96
C ARG A 87 -16.69 -10.95 2.22
N ASN A 88 -17.58 -11.77 2.77
CA ASN A 88 -17.88 -13.08 2.21
C ASN A 88 -18.47 -13.03 0.79
N LEU A 89 -19.33 -12.05 0.49
CA LEU A 89 -19.95 -11.94 -0.83
C LEU A 89 -18.90 -11.69 -1.93
N ASP A 90 -18.02 -10.72 -1.69
CA ASP A 90 -16.92 -10.37 -2.59
C ASP A 90 -15.90 -11.53 -2.77
N ILE A 91 -15.69 -12.33 -1.72
CA ILE A 91 -14.85 -13.54 -1.79
C ILE A 91 -15.48 -14.61 -2.69
N VAL A 92 -16.79 -14.84 -2.57
CA VAL A 92 -17.51 -15.79 -3.41
C VAL A 92 -17.48 -15.35 -4.86
N ASP A 93 -17.72 -14.06 -5.12
CA ASP A 93 -17.69 -13.47 -6.46
C ASP A 93 -16.29 -13.58 -7.09
N THR A 94 -15.24 -13.25 -6.33
CA THR A 94 -13.86 -13.38 -6.79
C THR A 94 -13.50 -14.83 -7.08
N ARG A 95 -13.95 -15.79 -6.26
CA ARG A 95 -13.75 -17.22 -6.51
C ARG A 95 -14.47 -17.68 -7.79
N ALA A 96 -15.68 -17.20 -8.04
CA ALA A 96 -16.40 -17.47 -9.29
C ALA A 96 -15.66 -16.88 -10.50
N LYS A 97 -15.13 -15.66 -10.40
CA LYS A 97 -14.31 -15.01 -11.44
C LYS A 97 -13.04 -15.80 -11.76
N LEU A 98 -12.34 -16.30 -10.75
CA LEU A 98 -11.17 -17.16 -10.95
C LEU A 98 -11.53 -18.43 -11.75
N GLY A 99 -12.69 -19.04 -11.47
CA GLY A 99 -13.20 -20.16 -12.26
C GLY A 99 -13.52 -19.79 -13.72
N ILE A 100 -14.04 -18.57 -13.97
CA ILE A 100 -14.28 -18.06 -15.33
C ILE A 100 -12.95 -17.83 -16.07
N TYR A 101 -11.97 -17.20 -15.43
CA TYR A 101 -10.66 -16.96 -16.03
C TYR A 101 -9.90 -18.25 -16.34
N ALA A 102 -10.03 -19.28 -15.49
CA ALA A 102 -9.49 -20.60 -15.78
C ALA A 102 -10.19 -21.26 -16.99
N LYS A 103 -11.52 -21.17 -17.10
CA LYS A 103 -12.28 -21.69 -18.26
C LYS A 103 -11.93 -20.97 -19.57
N GLN A 104 -11.63 -19.68 -19.51
CA GLN A 104 -11.23 -18.87 -20.66
C GLN A 104 -9.76 -19.05 -21.04
N GLY A 105 -8.99 -19.86 -20.29
CA GLY A 105 -7.57 -20.11 -20.56
C GLY A 105 -6.62 -18.96 -20.16
N LEU A 106 -7.12 -17.96 -19.43
CA LEU A 106 -6.32 -16.85 -18.89
C LEU A 106 -5.50 -17.26 -17.65
N LEU A 107 -5.97 -18.28 -16.93
CA LEU A 107 -5.28 -18.83 -15.76
C LEU A 107 -5.01 -20.32 -16.00
N ALA A 108 -3.78 -20.77 -15.71
CA ALA A 108 -3.41 -22.16 -15.66
C ALA A 108 -3.62 -22.71 -14.25
N GLY A 109 -4.25 -23.87 -14.12
CA GLY A 109 -4.46 -24.51 -12.82
C GLY A 109 -5.72 -25.33 -12.80
N GLY A 110 -5.59 -26.60 -13.19
CA GLY A 110 -6.59 -27.65 -12.95
C GLY A 110 -6.28 -28.42 -11.66
N ALA A 111 -7.33 -28.89 -10.99
CA ALA A 111 -7.46 -30.00 -10.02
C ALA A 111 -6.37 -30.31 -8.95
N GLY A 112 -5.33 -29.49 -8.77
CA GLY A 112 -4.25 -29.73 -7.80
C GLY A 112 -3.53 -28.50 -7.25
N SER A 113 -3.83 -27.29 -7.75
CA SER A 113 -3.33 -26.04 -7.20
C SER A 113 -4.38 -25.37 -6.31
N MET A 114 -3.97 -24.87 -5.14
CA MET A 114 -4.86 -24.18 -4.17
C MET A 114 -5.55 -22.94 -4.75
N ALA A 115 -4.98 -22.34 -5.80
CA ALA A 115 -5.57 -21.28 -6.61
C ALA A 115 -5.10 -21.40 -8.07
N PRO A 116 -5.86 -20.88 -9.04
CA PRO A 116 -5.39 -20.76 -10.42
C PRO A 116 -4.20 -19.79 -10.49
N MET A 117 -3.19 -20.15 -11.29
CA MET A 117 -1.98 -19.35 -11.51
C MET A 117 -2.09 -18.60 -12.84
N LEU A 118 -1.39 -17.47 -12.96
CA LEU A 118 -1.20 -16.87 -14.27
C LEU A 118 -0.42 -17.84 -15.17
N THR A 119 -0.86 -18.00 -16.40
CA THR A 119 -0.03 -18.60 -17.45
C THR A 119 1.19 -17.69 -17.62
N GLY A 120 2.36 -18.17 -17.20
CA GLY A 120 3.60 -17.44 -17.41
C GLY A 120 3.81 -17.21 -18.91
N ASP A 121 4.02 -15.96 -19.29
CA ASP A 121 4.56 -15.62 -20.60
C ASP A 121 5.95 -16.27 -20.70
N LYS A 122 6.26 -16.91 -21.84
CA LYS A 122 7.61 -17.38 -22.15
C LYS A 122 8.53 -16.17 -22.38
N ALA A 123 9.08 -15.61 -21.30
CA ALA A 123 10.23 -14.72 -21.26
C ALA A 123 10.79 -14.82 -19.82
N ASP A 124 11.92 -15.46 -19.53
CA ASP A 124 13.25 -15.24 -20.08
C ASP A 124 14.06 -16.55 -20.11
N GLU A 125 14.15 -17.19 -21.28
CA GLU A 125 15.13 -18.23 -21.57
C GLU A 125 16.09 -17.67 -22.62
N LYS A 126 16.93 -16.69 -22.23
CA LYS A 126 18.15 -16.22 -22.95
C LYS A 126 18.86 -15.09 -22.18
N SER A 127 19.37 -15.37 -20.99
CA SER A 127 20.51 -14.61 -20.43
C SER A 127 21.31 -15.48 -19.47
N SER A 128 21.92 -16.54 -20.02
CA SER A 128 23.11 -17.15 -19.44
C SER A 128 23.87 -17.85 -20.57
N LYS A 129 24.79 -17.10 -21.18
CA LYS A 129 26.02 -17.59 -21.79
C LYS A 129 27.05 -16.48 -21.71
#